data_AF-A0A2V5U2V3-F1
#
_entry.id   AF-A0A2V5U2V3-F1
#
_cell.length_a   1.000
_cell.length_b   1.000
_cell.length_c   1.000
_cell.angle_alpha   90.00
_cell.angle_beta   90.00
_cell.angle_gamma   90.00
#
_symmetry.space_group_name_H-M   'P 1'
#
loop_
_entity.id
_entity.type
_entity.pdbx_description
1 polymer ?
#
loop_
_entity_poly.entity_id
_entity_poly.type
_entity_poly.pdbx_seq_one_letter_code
_entity_poly.pdbx_strand_id
1 'polypeptide(L)'
;MKNHLTIALLITSLILSGCASVNTSHTPPEGSAERNAILQAVHHALARQGRKNLVLIVPYLKVHNGWAWIQVNPQSADGKQHYESQSGLLQETANKWSLLEWMPAEEGTDYKKYFQNLKAKYPSAPADIFPQ
;
A
#
# COMPACT_ATOMS: atom_id res chain seq x y z
N MET A 1 32.07 24.68 52.46
CA MET A 1 32.05 23.38 51.76
C MET A 1 31.14 23.56 50.55
N LYS A 2 31.70 23.56 49.33
CA LYS A 2 30.96 23.81 48.08
C LYS A 2 30.68 22.45 47.42
N ASN A 3 29.41 22.06 47.38
CA ASN A 3 28.99 20.85 46.68
C ASN A 3 28.51 21.27 45.28
N HIS A 4 29.27 20.89 44.27
CA HIS A 4 28.90 21.10 42.87
C HIS A 4 27.95 19.98 42.45
N LEU A 5 26.72 20.33 42.09
CA LEU A 5 25.72 19.42 41.53
C LEU A 5 25.91 19.40 40.01
N THR A 6 26.50 18.33 39.49
CA THR A 6 26.68 18.15 38.04
C THR A 6 25.42 17.49 37.46
N ILE A 7 24.61 18.26 36.75
CA ILE A 7 23.45 17.75 35.99
C ILE A 7 23.98 17.16 34.68
N ALA A 8 23.89 15.84 34.52
CA ALA A 8 24.18 15.15 33.27
C ALA A 8 22.96 15.23 32.36
N LEU A 9 23.08 15.97 31.25
CA LEU A 9 22.06 16.07 30.21
C LEU A 9 22.16 14.87 29.27
N LEU A 10 21.25 13.91 29.39
CA LEU A 10 21.11 12.78 28.46
C LEU A 10 20.42 13.28 27.19
N ILE A 11 21.19 13.44 26.11
CA ILE A 11 20.68 13.76 24.78
C ILE A 11 20.23 12.44 24.13
N THR A 12 18.93 12.17 24.15
CA THR A 12 18.34 11.04 23.42
C THR A 12 18.25 11.41 21.94
N SER A 13 19.22 10.96 21.14
CA SER A 13 19.14 11.05 19.68
C SER A 13 18.00 10.15 19.18
N LEU A 14 16.89 10.76 18.78
CA LEU A 14 15.88 10.11 17.95
C LEU A 14 16.53 9.82 16.59
N ILE A 15 16.92 8.58 16.36
CA ILE A 15 17.29 8.11 15.01
C ILE A 15 15.97 7.99 14.24
N LEU A 16 15.58 9.04 13.53
CA LEU A 16 14.61 8.92 12.45
C LEU A 16 15.26 8.07 11.36
N SER A 17 15.01 6.76 11.38
CA SER A 17 15.20 5.90 10.21
C SER A 17 14.19 6.32 9.14
N GLY A 18 14.48 7.43 8.46
CA GLY A 18 13.80 7.77 7.23
C GLY A 18 14.25 6.77 6.18
N CYS A 19 13.37 5.83 5.82
CA CYS A 19 13.54 5.08 4.59
C CYS A 19 13.64 6.10 3.46
N ALA A 20 14.81 6.19 2.82
CA ALA A 20 14.96 7.01 1.63
C ALA A 20 13.93 6.53 0.61
N SER A 21 12.93 7.36 0.31
CA SER A 21 11.95 7.06 -0.73
C SER A 21 12.70 6.82 -2.02
N VAL A 22 12.60 5.61 -2.56
CA VAL A 22 13.13 5.29 -3.88
C VAL A 22 12.35 6.18 -4.85
N ASN A 23 13.01 7.18 -5.45
CA ASN A 23 12.39 8.16 -6.36
C ASN A 23 12.02 7.56 -7.73
N THR A 24 11.87 6.25 -7.81
CA THR A 24 11.48 5.49 -8.99
C THR A 24 10.41 4.50 -8.59
N SER A 25 9.47 4.22 -9.49
CA SER A 25 8.56 3.11 -9.27
C SER A 25 9.31 1.81 -9.06
N HIS A 26 8.82 1.01 -8.12
CA HIS A 26 9.39 -0.28 -7.78
C HIS A 26 8.30 -1.26 -7.36
N THR A 27 8.66 -2.53 -7.30
CA THR A 27 7.82 -3.59 -6.73
C THR A 27 8.47 -4.04 -5.43
N PRO A 28 7.86 -3.74 -4.26
CA PRO A 28 8.38 -4.18 -2.98
C PRO A 28 8.55 -5.71 -2.96
N PRO A 29 9.73 -6.23 -2.56
CA PRO A 29 9.99 -7.66 -2.53
C PRO A 29 8.99 -8.42 -1.66
N GLU A 30 8.82 -9.71 -1.95
CA GLU A 30 8.01 -10.59 -1.11
C GLU A 30 8.52 -10.62 0.33
N GLY A 31 7.62 -10.56 1.31
CA GLY A 31 7.95 -10.53 2.73
C GLY A 31 8.50 -9.20 3.26
N SER A 32 8.75 -8.20 2.41
CA SER A 32 9.18 -6.87 2.85
C SER A 32 8.15 -6.17 3.73
N ALA A 33 8.63 -5.28 4.62
CA ALA A 33 7.77 -4.51 5.51
C ALA A 33 6.74 -3.66 4.75
N GLU A 34 7.17 -3.01 3.66
CA GLU A 34 6.30 -2.21 2.80
C GLU A 34 5.22 -3.05 2.11
N ARG A 35 5.59 -4.19 1.48
CA ARG A 35 4.61 -5.10 0.88
C ARG A 35 3.60 -5.58 1.91
N ASN A 36 4.06 -5.96 3.11
CA ASN A 36 3.18 -6.45 4.18
C ASN A 36 2.23 -5.35 4.67
N ALA A 37 2.68 -4.10 4.79
CA ALA A 37 1.84 -2.97 5.17
C ALA A 37 0.76 -2.67 4.11
N ILE A 38 1.12 -2.71 2.83
CA ILE A 38 0.17 -2.57 1.72
C ILE A 38 -0.86 -3.71 1.75
N LEU A 39 -0.41 -4.97 1.88
CA LEU A 39 -1.30 -6.12 1.95
C LEU A 39 -2.22 -6.09 3.17
N GLN A 40 -1.74 -5.59 4.31
CA GLN A 40 -2.59 -5.37 5.48
C GLN A 40 -3.70 -4.35 5.19
N ALA A 41 -3.39 -3.25 4.49
CA ALA A 41 -4.41 -2.28 4.07
C ALA A 41 -5.46 -2.89 3.12
N VAL A 42 -5.02 -3.75 2.20
CA VAL A 42 -5.89 -4.51 1.29
C VAL A 42 -6.78 -5.49 2.07
N HIS A 43 -6.22 -6.26 3.00
CA HIS A 43 -6.99 -7.14 3.89
C HIS A 43 -8.04 -6.37 4.69
N HIS A 44 -7.68 -5.22 5.26
CA HIS A 44 -8.64 -4.38 5.97
C HIS A 44 -9.77 -3.90 5.06
N ALA A 45 -9.46 -3.55 3.81
CA ALA A 45 -10.48 -3.12 2.84
C ALA A 45 -11.43 -4.26 2.45
N LEU A 46 -10.90 -5.46 2.18
CA LEU A 46 -11.68 -6.65 1.89
C LEU A 46 -12.54 -7.10 3.09
N ALA A 47 -12.00 -7.02 4.30
CA ALA A 47 -12.72 -7.36 5.52
C ALA A 47 -13.95 -6.45 5.74
N ARG A 48 -13.88 -5.17 5.37
CA ARG A 48 -15.04 -4.25 5.39
C ARG A 48 -16.14 -4.65 4.40
N GLN A 49 -15.81 -5.41 3.35
CA GLN A 49 -16.76 -6.03 2.42
C GLN A 49 -17.23 -7.41 2.88
N GLY A 50 -16.89 -7.83 4.11
CA GLY A 50 -17.24 -9.15 4.65
C GLY A 50 -16.32 -10.29 4.21
N ARG A 51 -15.26 -10.00 3.43
CA ARG A 51 -14.32 -11.01 2.91
C ARG A 51 -13.13 -11.16 3.87
N LYS A 52 -13.18 -12.16 4.75
CA LYS A 52 -12.17 -12.43 5.79
C LYS A 52 -11.36 -13.68 5.47
N ASN A 53 -10.18 -13.82 6.08
CA ASN A 53 -9.33 -15.02 6.02
C ASN A 53 -8.92 -15.43 4.59
N LEU A 54 -8.74 -14.44 3.71
CA LEU A 54 -8.26 -14.66 2.35
C LEU A 54 -6.74 -14.77 2.35
N VAL A 55 -6.20 -15.57 1.43
CA VAL A 55 -4.81 -15.49 0.98
C VAL A 55 -4.79 -14.62 -0.28
N LEU A 56 -3.90 -13.64 -0.35
CA LEU A 56 -3.81 -12.72 -1.49
C LEU A 56 -2.61 -13.10 -2.37
N ILE A 57 -2.89 -13.61 -3.57
CA ILE A 57 -1.88 -13.76 -4.61
C ILE A 57 -1.74 -12.42 -5.32
N VAL A 58 -0.52 -11.93 -5.52
CA VAL A 58 -0.27 -10.54 -5.99
C VAL A 58 0.38 -10.56 -7.38
N PRO A 59 -0.40 -10.67 -8.47
CA PRO A 59 0.14 -10.64 -9.83
C PRO A 59 0.71 -9.28 -10.24
N TYR A 60 0.30 -8.19 -9.57
CA TYR A 60 0.81 -6.85 -9.86
C TYR A 60 0.91 -6.02 -8.58
N LEU A 61 2.06 -5.39 -8.38
CA LEU A 61 2.25 -4.34 -7.40
C LEU A 61 3.31 -3.38 -7.90
N LYS A 62 2.96 -2.09 -7.95
CA LYS A 62 3.92 -1.01 -8.11
C LYS A 62 3.69 0.07 -7.07
N VAL A 63 4.79 0.58 -6.54
CA VAL A 63 4.83 1.62 -5.52
C VAL A 63 5.74 2.75 -5.97
N HIS A 64 5.32 3.99 -5.73
CA HIS A 64 6.11 5.19 -5.98
C HIS A 64 5.62 6.35 -5.10
N ASN A 65 6.51 6.97 -4.32
CA ASN A 65 6.24 8.18 -3.54
C ASN A 65 4.99 8.09 -2.64
N GLY A 66 4.85 6.98 -1.91
CA GLY A 66 3.70 6.76 -1.01
C GLY A 66 2.38 6.45 -1.74
N TRP A 67 2.43 6.11 -3.03
CA TRP A 67 1.30 5.61 -3.80
C TRP A 67 1.55 4.19 -4.26
N ALA A 68 0.50 3.38 -4.29
CA ALA A 68 0.59 2.02 -4.82
C ALA A 68 -0.62 1.69 -5.69
N TRP A 69 -0.37 0.97 -6.77
CA TRP A 69 -1.42 0.21 -7.47
C TRP A 69 -1.15 -1.27 -7.27
N ILE A 70 -2.17 -1.99 -6.83
CA ILE A 70 -2.10 -3.43 -6.61
C ILE A 70 -3.20 -4.14 -7.39
N GLN A 71 -2.88 -5.32 -7.89
CA GLN A 71 -3.86 -6.34 -8.25
C GLN A 71 -3.65 -7.54 -7.34
N VAL A 72 -4.74 -8.09 -6.81
CA VAL A 72 -4.75 -9.33 -6.04
C VAL A 72 -5.73 -10.33 -6.66
N ASN A 73 -5.37 -11.61 -6.58
CA ASN A 73 -6.25 -12.74 -6.85
C ASN A 73 -6.49 -13.44 -5.51
N PRO A 74 -7.59 -13.13 -4.80
CA PRO A 74 -7.84 -13.73 -3.50
C PRO A 74 -8.17 -15.22 -3.62
N GLN A 75 -7.79 -15.99 -2.62
CA GLN A 75 -8.14 -17.41 -2.50
C GLN A 75 -8.39 -17.84 -1.05
N SER A 76 -9.04 -18.99 -0.87
CA SER A 76 -9.18 -19.61 0.45
C SER A 76 -7.82 -20.04 1.01
N ALA A 77 -7.73 -20.18 2.33
CA ALA A 77 -6.49 -20.58 3.00
C ALA A 77 -5.96 -21.97 2.54
N ASP A 78 -6.85 -22.87 2.14
CA ASP A 78 -6.49 -24.18 1.58
C ASP A 78 -6.24 -24.16 0.07
N GLY A 79 -6.35 -22.99 -0.57
CA GLY A 79 -6.12 -22.78 -2.00
C GLY A 79 -7.17 -23.38 -2.93
N LYS A 80 -8.28 -23.93 -2.43
CA LYS A 80 -9.30 -24.59 -3.26
C LYS A 80 -10.29 -23.63 -3.90
N GLN A 81 -10.59 -22.53 -3.23
CA GLN A 81 -11.49 -21.50 -3.75
C GLN A 81 -10.65 -20.34 -4.27
N HIS A 82 -10.80 -20.04 -5.56
CA HIS A 82 -10.24 -18.85 -6.17
C HIS A 82 -11.38 -17.86 -6.40
N TYR A 83 -11.15 -16.60 -6.02
CA TYR A 83 -12.14 -15.55 -6.17
C TYR A 83 -11.73 -14.57 -7.25
N GLU A 84 -12.68 -13.74 -7.66
CA GLU A 84 -12.46 -12.67 -8.63
C GLU A 84 -11.30 -11.76 -8.21
N SER A 85 -10.46 -11.46 -9.20
CA SER A 85 -9.35 -10.52 -9.07
C SER A 85 -9.86 -9.14 -8.69
N GLN A 86 -9.12 -8.45 -7.83
CA GLN A 86 -9.40 -7.07 -7.47
C GLN A 86 -8.17 -6.21 -7.67
N SER A 87 -8.35 -5.02 -8.22
CA SER A 87 -7.28 -4.04 -8.37
C SER A 87 -7.67 -2.74 -7.67
N GLY A 88 -6.70 -2.00 -7.13
CA GLY A 88 -7.01 -0.76 -6.46
C GLY A 88 -5.83 0.15 -6.22
N LEU A 89 -6.16 1.43 -5.98
CA LEU A 89 -5.24 2.50 -5.64
C LEU A 89 -5.13 2.62 -4.12
N LEU A 90 -3.90 2.68 -3.63
CA LEU A 90 -3.58 2.94 -2.23
C LEU A 90 -2.70 4.17 -2.10
N GLN A 91 -2.81 4.81 -0.93
CA GLN A 91 -1.94 5.90 -0.53
C GLN A 91 -1.45 5.67 0.90
N GLU A 92 -0.19 5.99 1.13
CA GLU A 92 0.42 6.09 2.44
C GLU A 92 0.25 7.50 2.99
N THR A 93 -0.29 7.60 4.21
CA THR A 93 -0.36 8.85 4.96
C THR A 93 0.10 8.58 6.39
N ALA A 94 1.02 9.39 6.90
CA ALA A 94 1.59 9.21 8.24
C ALA A 94 2.03 7.75 8.53
N ASN A 95 2.78 7.15 7.60
CA ASN A 95 3.27 5.76 7.64
C ASN A 95 2.16 4.69 7.71
N LYS A 96 0.96 5.01 7.21
CA LYS A 96 -0.17 4.10 7.16
C LYS A 96 -0.75 4.05 5.75
N TRP A 97 -0.70 2.86 5.15
CA TRP A 97 -1.35 2.56 3.88
C TRP A 97 -2.86 2.45 4.04
N SER A 98 -3.60 3.05 3.12
CA SER A 98 -5.06 2.93 3.01
C SER A 98 -5.45 2.75 1.56
N LEU A 99 -6.38 1.84 1.29
CA LEU A 99 -7.02 1.73 -0.01
C LEU A 99 -7.99 2.91 -0.20
N LEU A 100 -7.80 3.65 -1.28
CA LEU A 100 -8.64 4.79 -1.66
C LEU A 100 -9.76 4.39 -2.62
N GLU A 101 -9.45 3.55 -3.60
CA GLU A 101 -10.39 3.20 -4.66
C GLU A 101 -10.16 1.78 -5.17
N TRP A 102 -11.24 1.00 -5.19
CA TRP A 102 -11.29 -0.25 -5.95
C TRP A 102 -11.60 0.06 -7.40
N MET A 103 -10.89 -0.61 -8.31
CA MET A 103 -11.29 -0.68 -9.71
C MET A 103 -12.63 -1.43 -9.81
N PRO A 104 -13.59 -0.93 -10.61
CA PRO A 104 -14.79 -1.69 -10.93
C PRO A 104 -14.44 -3.06 -11.53
N ALA A 105 -15.17 -4.10 -11.11
CA ALA A 105 -15.04 -5.46 -11.65
C ALA A 105 -16.17 -5.83 -12.63
N GLU A 106 -16.95 -4.83 -13.07
CA GLU A 106 -18.15 -5.02 -13.89
C GLU A 106 -17.78 -5.32 -15.36
N GLU A 107 -18.52 -6.25 -15.97
CA GLU A 107 -18.45 -6.50 -17.41
C GLU A 107 -18.79 -5.22 -18.20
N GLY A 108 -18.03 -4.93 -19.25
CA GLY A 108 -18.21 -3.70 -20.05
C GLY A 108 -17.55 -2.45 -19.47
N THR A 109 -16.78 -2.56 -18.38
CA THR A 109 -15.97 -1.45 -17.87
C THR A 109 -15.01 -0.92 -18.96
N ASP A 110 -15.16 0.35 -19.33
CA ASP A 110 -14.18 1.06 -20.16
C ASP A 110 -12.95 1.41 -19.30
N TYR A 111 -11.97 0.52 -19.29
CA TYR A 111 -10.76 0.67 -18.49
C TYR A 111 -9.96 1.92 -18.87
N LYS A 112 -9.98 2.33 -20.14
CA LYS A 112 -9.26 3.54 -20.58
C LYS A 112 -9.90 4.77 -19.95
N LYS A 113 -11.22 4.89 -20.03
CA LYS A 113 -11.97 5.98 -19.40
C LYS A 113 -11.85 5.93 -17.88
N TYR A 114 -11.87 4.74 -17.27
CA TYR A 114 -11.64 4.58 -15.84
C TYR A 114 -10.28 5.15 -15.42
N PHE A 115 -9.18 4.75 -16.04
CA PHE A 115 -7.85 5.26 -15.68
C PHE A 115 -7.68 6.75 -15.98
N GLN A 116 -8.34 7.30 -17.01
CA GLN A 116 -8.38 8.74 -17.24
C GLN A 116 -9.05 9.47 -16.07
N ASN A 117 -10.22 9.01 -15.63
CA ASN A 117 -10.95 9.59 -14.51
C ASN A 117 -10.19 9.43 -13.19
N LEU A 118 -9.57 8.26 -12.96
CA LEU A 118 -8.78 7.98 -11.77
C LEU A 118 -7.60 8.94 -11.65
N LYS A 119 -6.86 9.17 -12.75
CA LYS A 119 -5.75 10.14 -12.80
C LYS A 119 -6.23 11.58 -12.60
N ALA A 120 -7.40 11.93 -13.11
CA ALA A 120 -7.99 13.26 -12.86
C ALA A 120 -8.40 13.44 -11.39
N LYS A 121 -8.90 12.38 -10.74
CA LYS A 121 -9.32 12.37 -9.33
C LYS A 121 -8.15 12.38 -8.35
N TYR A 122 -7.06 11.68 -8.68
CA TYR A 122 -5.84 11.60 -7.87
C TYR A 122 -4.62 12.06 -8.66
N PRO A 123 -4.50 13.36 -8.98
CA PRO A 123 -3.45 13.88 -9.87
C PRO A 123 -2.02 13.75 -9.30
N SER A 124 -1.88 13.51 -8.00
CA SER A 124 -0.60 13.27 -7.33
C SER A 124 -0.16 11.80 -7.34
N ALA A 125 -1.02 10.87 -7.78
CA ALA A 125 -0.63 9.48 -8.00
C ALA A 125 0.31 9.37 -9.22
N PRO A 126 1.54 8.85 -9.07
CA PRO A 126 2.48 8.75 -10.18
C PRO A 126 1.95 7.85 -11.29
N ALA A 127 2.02 8.31 -12.55
CA ALA A 127 1.42 7.57 -13.67
C ALA A 127 2.07 6.20 -13.94
N ASP A 128 3.31 6.00 -13.47
CA ASP A 128 4.12 4.81 -13.71
C ASP A 128 3.79 3.63 -12.77
N ILE A 129 2.96 3.84 -11.75
CA ILE A 129 2.41 2.76 -10.91
C ILE A 129 1.26 2.01 -11.58
N PHE A 130 0.60 2.60 -12.58
CA PHE A 130 -0.55 1.98 -13.23
C PHE A 130 -0.12 0.94 -14.27
N PRO A 131 -0.94 -0.09 -14.55
CA PRO A 131 -0.71 -0.98 -15.69
C PRO A 131 -0.72 -0.19 -17.00
N GLN A 132 0.09 -0.63 -17.95
CA GLN A 132 0.18 -0.05 -19.30
C GLN A 132 -0.89 -0.62 -20.22
#